data_AF-A0A8B8FKX4-F1
#
_entry.id   AF-A0A8B8FKX4-F1
#
_cell.length_a   1.000
_cell.length_b   1.000
_cell.length_c   1.000
_cell.angle_alpha   90.00
_cell.angle_beta   90.00
_cell.angle_gamma   90.00
#
_symmetry.space_group_name_H-M   'P 1'
#
loop_
_entity.id
_entity.type
_entity.pdbx_description
1 polymer ?
#
loop_
_entity_poly.entity_id
_entity_poly.type
_entity_poly.pdbx_seq_one_letter_code
_entity_poly.pdbx_strand_id
1 'polypeptide(L)'
;MSYKGNNNRRANPAQVYEALHKKRAAECEAREQWAGVTQYFKTWENNSNKFTSWTSPQYYKKCSELQLEIQKREQRKLEEEEEELKKWRKKIQDRQREDEEFKKGQMKKKPIPLSRPNSVGQKTPCEEMAMELKRKQDAIMDREIELKHHVRSKSCDPKQAKQYEMRVRERSSESSWDDRMEEKKSANQKRREQSERDQRLSEEQLVADQLVEEDKQRTRQARATQLKNELVDQVAELKRRSDRCEELKRQESAYLSLQGQMENIEQKYEELEQRKVQSLSRARALRQYLTMLKQRSKEMIEFLREDLKLLDDFDKTVHRSNAAAAVDLGDKVDELKDLFIRFEDDECQRLYLMDFMFEEEARNMWRSQEDRWKSEHALRKMKVEDLFTTIKTQLEQKIDQCLNEQRILISEREEFIKIIETGNDELKRLEAESAEFYKLYPEFGNNEQSSDNIDPTKFEKMALKVTDREQKLLAEMARMNLLDQKLTDHRRKKSVW
;
A
#
# COMPACT_ATOMS: atom_id res chain seq x y z
N MET A 1 -78.07 3.01 -10.67
CA MET A 1 -77.81 1.66 -11.24
C MET A 1 -76.34 1.35 -11.03
N SER A 2 -75.95 0.08 -10.83
CA SER A 2 -74.56 -0.26 -10.50
C SER A 2 -73.70 -0.45 -11.74
N TYR A 3 -72.55 0.25 -11.80
CA TYR A 3 -71.55 0.05 -12.84
C TYR A 3 -70.84 -1.30 -12.61
N LYS A 4 -71.00 -2.25 -13.55
CA LYS A 4 -70.17 -3.45 -13.58
C LYS A 4 -68.77 -3.10 -14.11
N GLY A 5 -67.81 -2.89 -13.20
CA GLY A 5 -66.40 -2.71 -13.54
C GLY A 5 -65.88 -3.92 -14.32
N ASN A 6 -65.40 -3.70 -15.55
CA ASN A 6 -65.03 -4.78 -16.45
C ASN A 6 -63.62 -5.29 -16.12
N ASN A 7 -63.53 -6.26 -15.21
CA ASN A 7 -62.28 -6.82 -14.69
C ASN A 7 -61.52 -7.66 -15.74
N ASN A 8 -60.88 -6.98 -16.69
CA ASN A 8 -59.87 -7.55 -17.60
C ASN A 8 -58.57 -7.90 -16.83
N ARG A 9 -58.66 -8.87 -15.92
CA ARG A 9 -57.49 -9.55 -15.37
C ARG A 9 -56.81 -10.29 -16.52
N ARG A 10 -55.65 -9.81 -16.97
CA ARG A 10 -54.78 -10.55 -17.90
C ARG A 10 -54.52 -11.92 -17.28
N ALA A 11 -54.76 -12.99 -18.03
CA ALA A 11 -54.49 -14.35 -17.56
C ALA A 11 -53.00 -14.49 -17.22
N ASN A 12 -52.68 -15.21 -16.15
CA ASN A 12 -51.30 -15.49 -15.77
C ASN A 12 -50.63 -16.27 -16.93
N PRO A 13 -49.49 -15.82 -17.48
CA PRO A 13 -48.78 -16.54 -18.55
C PRO A 13 -48.62 -18.04 -18.28
N ALA A 14 -48.30 -18.41 -17.03
CA ALA A 14 -48.22 -19.81 -16.58
C ALA A 14 -49.47 -20.64 -16.95
N GLN A 15 -50.65 -20.12 -16.64
CA GLN A 15 -51.93 -20.79 -16.88
C GLN A 15 -52.26 -20.89 -18.37
N VAL A 16 -51.82 -19.90 -19.17
CA VAL A 16 -51.97 -19.90 -20.64
C VAL A 16 -51.06 -20.95 -21.27
N TYR A 17 -49.80 -21.05 -20.84
CA TYR A 17 -48.86 -22.08 -21.29
C TYR A 17 -49.29 -23.49 -20.87
N GLU A 18 -49.74 -23.67 -19.63
CA GLU A 18 -50.26 -24.96 -19.13
C GLU A 18 -51.47 -25.44 -19.96
N ALA A 19 -52.43 -24.55 -20.24
CA ALA A 19 -53.61 -24.87 -21.05
C ALA A 19 -53.24 -25.20 -22.52
N LEU A 20 -52.29 -24.46 -23.10
CA LEU A 20 -51.77 -24.75 -24.45
C LEU A 20 -51.04 -26.09 -24.50
N HIS A 21 -50.20 -26.40 -23.50
CA HIS A 21 -49.50 -27.67 -23.38
C HIS A 21 -50.49 -28.84 -23.28
N LYS A 22 -51.50 -28.74 -22.39
CA LYS A 22 -52.57 -29.75 -22.24
C LYS A 22 -53.31 -30.00 -23.56
N LYS A 23 -53.66 -28.96 -24.32
CA LYS A 23 -54.28 -29.10 -25.66
C LYS A 23 -53.34 -29.81 -26.64
N ARG A 24 -52.09 -29.39 -26.75
CA ARG A 24 -51.10 -29.97 -27.67
C ARG A 24 -50.79 -31.43 -27.33
N ALA A 25 -50.70 -31.78 -26.05
CA ALA A 25 -50.49 -33.16 -25.60
C ALA A 25 -51.63 -34.08 -26.09
N ALA A 26 -52.89 -33.68 -25.91
CA ALA A 26 -54.04 -34.43 -26.44
C ALA A 26 -54.06 -34.52 -27.98
N GLU A 27 -53.62 -33.47 -28.70
CA GLU A 27 -53.45 -33.54 -30.16
C GLU A 27 -52.32 -34.51 -30.57
N CYS A 28 -51.24 -34.62 -29.80
CA CYS A 28 -50.16 -35.58 -30.06
C CYS A 28 -50.59 -37.02 -29.77
N GLU A 29 -51.26 -37.27 -28.63
CA GLU A 29 -51.81 -38.59 -28.31
C GLU A 29 -52.78 -39.07 -29.40
N ALA A 30 -53.67 -38.19 -29.87
CA ALA A 30 -54.56 -38.48 -31.00
C ALA A 30 -53.77 -38.80 -32.28
N ARG A 31 -52.71 -38.05 -32.61
CA ARG A 31 -51.84 -38.34 -33.77
C ARG A 31 -51.14 -39.70 -33.65
N GLU A 32 -50.70 -40.09 -32.46
CA GLU A 32 -50.07 -41.40 -32.21
C GLU A 32 -51.07 -42.55 -32.37
N GLN A 33 -52.30 -42.39 -31.84
CA GLN A 33 -53.39 -43.35 -32.06
C GLN A 33 -53.72 -43.50 -33.55
N TRP A 34 -53.87 -42.39 -34.29
CA TRP A 34 -54.08 -42.42 -35.75
C TRP A 34 -52.88 -43.01 -36.52
N ALA A 35 -51.64 -42.79 -36.08
CA ALA A 35 -50.45 -43.37 -36.68
C ALA A 35 -50.41 -44.90 -36.49
N GLY A 36 -50.75 -45.40 -35.30
CA GLY A 36 -50.88 -46.84 -35.02
C GLY A 36 -51.94 -47.51 -35.90
N VAL A 37 -53.13 -46.90 -36.02
CA VAL A 37 -54.20 -47.37 -36.92
C VAL A 37 -53.73 -47.37 -38.39
N THR A 38 -53.04 -46.31 -38.81
CA THR A 38 -52.49 -46.20 -40.18
C THR A 38 -51.42 -47.28 -40.44
N GLN A 39 -50.58 -47.58 -39.46
CA GLN A 39 -49.56 -48.62 -39.56
C GLN A 39 -50.20 -50.02 -39.62
N TYR A 40 -51.25 -50.28 -38.84
CA TYR A 40 -52.02 -51.51 -38.93
C TYR A 40 -52.56 -51.73 -40.35
N PHE A 41 -53.27 -50.75 -40.92
CA PHE A 41 -53.80 -50.87 -42.29
C PHE A 41 -52.69 -51.02 -43.34
N LYS A 42 -51.54 -50.33 -43.21
CA LYS A 42 -50.38 -50.54 -44.09
C LYS A 42 -49.78 -51.94 -43.97
N THR A 43 -49.72 -52.54 -42.78
CA THR A 43 -49.24 -53.93 -42.65
C THR A 43 -50.24 -54.94 -43.18
N TRP A 44 -51.54 -54.69 -43.00
CA TRP A 44 -52.62 -55.49 -43.58
C TRP A 44 -52.59 -55.44 -45.11
N GLU A 45 -52.52 -54.25 -45.71
CA GLU A 45 -52.39 -54.04 -47.15
C GLU A 45 -51.15 -54.75 -47.72
N ASN A 46 -49.98 -54.58 -47.08
CA ASN A 46 -48.77 -55.28 -47.50
C ASN A 46 -48.90 -56.81 -47.43
N ASN A 47 -49.59 -57.35 -46.43
CA ASN A 47 -49.80 -58.80 -46.31
C ASN A 47 -50.87 -59.31 -47.32
N SER A 48 -51.92 -58.52 -47.58
CA SER A 48 -52.90 -58.78 -48.64
C SER A 48 -52.26 -58.76 -50.03
N ASN A 49 -51.36 -57.80 -50.28
CA ASN A 49 -50.60 -57.71 -51.53
C ASN A 49 -49.60 -58.86 -51.69
N LYS A 50 -48.92 -59.28 -50.61
CA LYS A 50 -48.09 -60.51 -50.61
C LYS A 50 -48.94 -61.74 -50.94
N PHE A 51 -50.06 -61.94 -50.25
CA PHE A 51 -50.97 -63.06 -50.50
C PHE A 51 -51.45 -63.08 -51.96
N THR A 52 -51.98 -61.95 -52.45
CA THR A 52 -52.40 -61.78 -53.86
C THR A 52 -51.27 -62.08 -54.83
N SER A 53 -50.03 -61.67 -54.51
CA SER A 53 -48.85 -61.98 -55.33
C SER A 53 -48.50 -63.47 -55.32
N TRP A 54 -48.56 -64.16 -54.17
CA TRP A 54 -48.29 -65.59 -54.05
C TRP A 54 -49.36 -66.45 -54.73
N THR A 55 -50.62 -66.03 -54.69
CA THR A 55 -51.73 -66.66 -55.43
C THR A 55 -51.76 -66.29 -56.91
N SER A 56 -50.91 -65.36 -57.36
CA SER A 56 -50.88 -64.93 -58.77
C SER A 56 -50.26 -66.02 -59.66
N PRO A 57 -50.87 -66.36 -60.82
CA PRO A 57 -50.27 -67.26 -61.79
C PRO A 57 -48.87 -66.84 -62.28
N GLN A 58 -48.49 -65.56 -62.13
CA GLN A 58 -47.15 -65.08 -62.45
C GLN A 58 -46.08 -65.51 -61.42
N TYR A 59 -46.45 -65.68 -60.15
CA TYR A 59 -45.50 -66.07 -59.09
C TYR A 59 -45.00 -67.49 -59.29
N TYR A 60 -45.90 -68.44 -59.56
CA TYR A 60 -45.53 -69.83 -59.85
C TYR A 60 -44.61 -69.96 -61.07
N LYS A 61 -44.84 -69.17 -62.13
CA LYS A 61 -43.92 -69.08 -63.28
C LYS A 61 -42.55 -68.57 -62.86
N LYS A 62 -42.49 -67.45 -62.13
CA LYS A 62 -41.24 -66.85 -61.64
C LYS A 62 -40.46 -67.76 -60.69
N CYS A 63 -41.14 -68.59 -59.88
CA CYS A 63 -40.49 -69.61 -59.07
C CYS A 63 -39.86 -70.72 -59.93
N SER A 64 -40.54 -71.19 -60.97
CA SER A 64 -39.98 -72.15 -61.92
C SER A 64 -38.79 -71.58 -62.69
N GLU A 65 -38.85 -70.32 -63.11
CA GLU A 65 -37.74 -69.61 -63.77
C GLU A 65 -36.54 -69.44 -62.83
N LEU A 66 -36.78 -69.10 -61.57
CA LEU A 66 -35.73 -68.96 -60.55
C LEU A 66 -35.04 -70.30 -60.26
N GLN A 67 -35.79 -71.41 -60.21
CA GLN A 67 -35.22 -72.75 -60.00
C GLN A 67 -34.29 -73.16 -61.16
N LEU A 68 -34.64 -72.82 -62.41
CA LEU A 68 -33.78 -73.01 -63.57
C LEU A 68 -32.54 -72.10 -63.55
N GLU A 69 -32.65 -70.86 -63.07
CA GLU A 69 -31.51 -69.95 -62.94
C GLU A 69 -30.56 -70.34 -61.79
N ILE A 70 -31.06 -70.97 -60.72
CA ILE A 70 -30.23 -71.56 -59.66
C ILE A 70 -29.36 -72.68 -60.24
N GLN A 71 -29.94 -73.63 -60.98
CA GLN A 71 -29.18 -74.71 -61.63
C GLN A 71 -28.10 -74.17 -62.59
N LYS A 72 -28.44 -73.14 -63.39
CA LYS A 72 -27.47 -72.44 -64.26
C LYS A 72 -26.37 -71.70 -63.50
N ARG A 73 -26.56 -71.36 -62.23
CA ARG A 73 -25.52 -70.72 -61.38
C ARG A 73 -24.66 -71.76 -60.68
N GLU A 74 -25.22 -72.90 -60.31
CA GLU A 74 -24.46 -74.04 -59.77
C GLU A 74 -23.50 -74.60 -60.82
N GLN A 75 -23.93 -74.71 -62.09
CA GLN A 75 -23.05 -75.04 -63.22
C GLN A 75 -21.91 -74.03 -63.39
N ARG A 76 -22.21 -72.73 -63.48
CA ARG A 76 -21.18 -71.67 -63.60
C ARG A 76 -20.19 -71.63 -62.44
N LYS A 77 -20.64 -71.93 -61.21
CA LYS A 77 -19.73 -72.05 -60.05
C LYS A 77 -18.74 -73.19 -60.18
N LEU A 78 -19.17 -74.36 -60.67
CA LEU A 78 -18.27 -75.49 -60.91
C LEU A 78 -17.21 -75.14 -61.97
N GLU A 79 -17.62 -74.41 -63.03
CA GLU A 79 -16.71 -73.89 -64.06
C GLU A 79 -15.70 -72.87 -63.47
N GLU A 80 -16.16 -71.93 -62.62
CA GLU A 80 -15.32 -70.94 -61.94
C GLU A 80 -14.34 -71.58 -60.92
N GLU A 81 -14.78 -72.56 -60.14
CA GLU A 81 -13.92 -73.28 -59.18
C GLU A 81 -12.81 -74.08 -59.90
N GLU A 82 -13.12 -74.68 -61.04
CA GLU A 82 -12.14 -75.32 -61.92
C GLU A 82 -11.10 -74.35 -62.49
N GLU A 83 -11.47 -73.09 -62.77
CA GLU A 83 -10.52 -72.07 -63.21
C GLU A 83 -9.60 -71.57 -62.08
N GLU A 84 -10.15 -71.27 -60.91
CA GLU A 84 -9.33 -70.80 -59.78
C GLU A 84 -8.31 -71.87 -59.32
N LEU A 85 -8.69 -73.15 -59.37
CA LEU A 85 -7.76 -74.27 -59.14
C LEU A 85 -6.58 -74.33 -60.14
N LYS A 86 -6.75 -73.80 -61.35
CA LYS A 86 -5.68 -73.67 -62.36
C LYS A 86 -4.81 -72.44 -62.06
N LYS A 87 -5.41 -71.30 -61.68
CA LYS A 87 -4.72 -70.04 -61.34
C LYS A 87 -3.88 -70.15 -60.06
N TRP A 88 -4.39 -70.81 -59.02
CA TRP A 88 -3.71 -70.89 -57.70
C TRP A 88 -2.36 -71.62 -57.78
N ARG A 89 -2.27 -72.69 -58.59
CA ARG A 89 -1.03 -73.48 -58.78
C ARG A 89 0.12 -72.62 -59.34
N LYS A 90 -0.20 -71.73 -60.29
CA LYS A 90 0.78 -70.79 -60.88
C LYS A 90 1.33 -69.82 -59.83
N LYS A 91 0.44 -69.25 -59.01
CA LYS A 91 0.77 -68.21 -58.02
C LYS A 91 1.74 -68.65 -56.90
N ILE A 92 1.89 -69.96 -56.66
CA ILE A 92 2.89 -70.48 -55.71
C ILE A 92 4.33 -70.33 -56.26
N GLN A 93 4.54 -70.60 -57.56
CA GLN A 93 5.87 -70.57 -58.18
C GLN A 93 6.48 -69.16 -58.24
N ASP A 94 5.65 -68.13 -58.37
CA ASP A 94 6.12 -66.75 -58.48
C ASP A 94 6.64 -66.21 -57.13
N ARG A 95 5.92 -66.46 -56.03
CA ARG A 95 6.28 -65.99 -54.67
C ARG A 95 7.66 -66.44 -54.19
N GLN A 96 8.06 -67.67 -54.50
CA GLN A 96 9.36 -68.22 -54.05
C GLN A 96 10.56 -67.43 -54.60
N ARG A 97 10.37 -66.58 -55.61
CA ARG A 97 11.39 -65.73 -56.23
C ARG A 97 11.55 -64.37 -55.54
N GLU A 98 10.51 -63.89 -54.85
CA GLU A 98 10.46 -62.55 -54.26
C GLU A 98 11.12 -62.50 -52.87
N ASP A 99 11.08 -63.60 -52.11
CA ASP A 99 11.64 -63.70 -50.75
C ASP A 99 13.19 -63.67 -50.69
N GLU A 100 13.88 -63.90 -51.81
CA GLU A 100 15.35 -63.87 -51.85
C GLU A 100 15.93 -62.45 -51.89
N GLU A 101 15.27 -61.52 -52.56
CA GLU A 101 15.79 -60.16 -52.78
C GLU A 101 15.65 -59.28 -51.53
N PHE A 102 14.63 -59.52 -50.69
CA PHE A 102 14.32 -58.70 -49.52
C PHE A 102 15.40 -58.75 -48.41
N LYS A 103 16.31 -59.72 -48.44
CA LYS A 103 17.39 -59.87 -47.43
C LYS A 103 18.55 -58.88 -47.58
N LYS A 104 18.59 -58.02 -48.62
CA LYS A 104 19.81 -57.30 -49.04
C LYS A 104 20.05 -55.88 -48.49
N GLY A 105 19.18 -55.28 -47.66
CA GLY A 105 19.50 -53.94 -47.13
C GLY A 105 18.65 -53.38 -45.98
N GLN A 106 19.31 -52.95 -44.89
CA GLN A 106 18.77 -52.08 -43.84
C GLN A 106 19.91 -51.31 -43.09
N MET A 107 19.49 -50.36 -42.24
CA MET A 107 20.25 -49.64 -41.18
C MET A 107 21.07 -48.38 -41.57
N LYS A 108 20.70 -47.23 -41.00
CA LYS A 108 21.49 -46.46 -39.99
C LYS A 108 20.67 -45.29 -39.38
N LYS A 109 21.20 -44.57 -38.37
CA LYS A 109 20.43 -43.74 -37.41
C LYS A 109 21.10 -42.40 -36.98
N LYS A 110 20.26 -41.35 -36.87
CA LYS A 110 20.22 -40.23 -35.88
C LYS A 110 21.27 -39.05 -35.88
N PRO A 111 20.95 -37.87 -35.26
CA PRO A 111 21.64 -36.56 -35.44
C PRO A 111 22.12 -35.84 -34.14
N ILE A 112 22.82 -34.68 -34.23
CA ILE A 112 23.30 -33.81 -33.10
C ILE A 112 23.31 -32.25 -33.45
N PRO A 113 23.89 -31.24 -32.72
CA PRO A 113 23.18 -29.98 -32.33
C PRO A 113 23.87 -28.59 -32.62
N LEU A 114 23.53 -27.49 -31.90
CA LEU A 114 24.00 -26.07 -32.06
C LEU A 114 24.31 -25.32 -30.71
N SER A 115 24.88 -24.08 -30.70
CA SER A 115 25.39 -23.38 -29.46
C SER A 115 25.73 -21.84 -29.49
N ARG A 116 25.41 -21.07 -28.39
CA ARG A 116 26.15 -19.96 -27.64
C ARG A 116 26.68 -18.64 -28.35
N PRO A 117 27.37 -17.63 -27.70
CA PRO A 117 27.19 -16.83 -26.43
C PRO A 117 27.70 -15.29 -26.42
N ASN A 118 27.91 -14.67 -25.21
CA ASN A 118 28.85 -13.52 -24.80
C ASN A 118 28.54 -11.99 -25.10
N SER A 119 29.17 -10.91 -24.53
CA SER A 119 29.74 -10.55 -23.16
C SER A 119 30.42 -9.12 -22.99
N VAL A 120 30.34 -8.44 -21.80
CA VAL A 120 31.26 -7.36 -21.19
C VAL A 120 31.32 -5.93 -21.83
N GLY A 121 31.68 -4.77 -21.18
CA GLY A 121 31.80 -4.30 -19.75
C GLY A 121 32.91 -3.23 -19.39
N GLN A 122 32.67 -2.31 -18.39
CA GLN A 122 33.64 -1.42 -17.61
C GLN A 122 34.36 -0.19 -18.31
N LYS A 123 35.08 0.82 -17.72
CA LYS A 123 35.10 1.66 -16.44
C LYS A 123 36.02 2.94 -16.59
N THR A 124 36.26 3.76 -15.53
CA THR A 124 37.05 5.08 -15.44
C THR A 124 37.92 5.15 -14.12
N PRO A 125 38.60 6.24 -13.60
CA PRO A 125 38.70 7.74 -13.87
C PRO A 125 40.13 8.45 -13.63
N CYS A 126 40.20 9.76 -13.22
CA CYS A 126 41.32 10.54 -12.55
C CYS A 126 42.47 11.19 -13.42
N GLU A 127 43.31 12.23 -13.09
CA GLU A 127 43.51 13.21 -11.94
C GLU A 127 44.40 14.50 -12.29
N GLU A 128 44.91 15.28 -11.28
CA GLU A 128 45.91 16.43 -11.22
C GLU A 128 45.49 17.87 -11.65
N MET A 129 45.95 19.06 -11.14
CA MET A 129 46.83 19.62 -10.05
C MET A 129 48.10 20.43 -10.49
N ALA A 130 48.14 21.78 -10.31
CA ALA A 130 49.34 22.60 -9.93
C ALA A 130 49.15 24.17 -9.94
N MET A 131 49.90 24.87 -9.07
CA MET A 131 50.31 26.32 -9.05
C MET A 131 49.29 27.49 -8.93
N GLU A 132 49.35 28.24 -7.80
CA GLU A 132 49.56 29.71 -7.78
C GLU A 132 49.80 30.27 -6.35
N LEU A 133 51.00 30.80 -6.01
CA LEU A 133 51.30 31.35 -4.66
C LEU A 133 52.53 32.30 -4.61
N LYS A 134 52.33 33.63 -4.71
CA LYS A 134 53.29 34.75 -4.38
C LYS A 134 52.63 36.11 -4.68
N ARG A 135 53.08 37.25 -4.07
CA ARG A 135 53.15 38.61 -4.71
C ARG A 135 53.54 39.85 -3.84
N LYS A 136 53.27 39.95 -2.52
CA LYS A 136 53.37 41.24 -1.74
C LYS A 136 54.30 41.27 -0.51
N GLN A 137 54.83 42.46 -0.18
CA GLN A 137 55.33 43.01 1.12
C GLN A 137 55.53 44.56 0.95
N ASP A 138 56.06 45.29 1.95
CA ASP A 138 56.65 46.67 1.94
C ASP A 138 55.72 47.92 1.96
N ALA A 139 55.87 48.82 2.97
CA ALA A 139 55.53 50.28 2.97
C ALA A 139 55.55 51.03 4.37
N ILE A 140 56.69 51.20 5.08
CA ILE A 140 56.75 51.98 6.36
C ILE A 140 58.09 52.72 6.54
N MET A 141 58.11 54.05 6.83
CA MET A 141 59.31 54.78 7.32
C MET A 141 59.02 56.09 8.14
N ASP A 142 59.59 57.26 7.78
CA ASP A 142 59.96 58.39 8.67
C ASP A 142 58.84 59.30 9.23
N ARG A 143 59.07 59.92 10.42
CA ARG A 143 58.23 61.03 10.95
C ARG A 143 58.78 61.91 12.13
N GLU A 144 60.09 62.05 12.41
CA GLU A 144 60.54 62.15 13.83
C GLU A 144 61.35 63.37 14.37
N ILE A 145 61.44 64.56 13.74
CA ILE A 145 62.60 65.49 13.99
C ILE A 145 62.38 66.82 14.80
N GLU A 146 61.16 67.31 15.05
CA GLU A 146 60.89 68.78 15.07
C GLU A 146 61.09 69.64 16.38
N LEU A 147 61.62 69.14 17.52
CA LEU A 147 61.05 69.55 18.84
C LEU A 147 61.98 70.15 19.97
N LYS A 148 62.98 71.03 19.72
CA LYS A 148 63.95 71.49 20.78
C LYS A 148 64.48 72.94 20.69
N HIS A 149 64.21 73.84 21.67
CA HIS A 149 64.94 75.14 21.73
C HIS A 149 64.97 75.96 23.07
N HIS A 150 63.84 76.12 23.79
CA HIS A 150 63.40 77.47 24.21
C HIS A 150 63.84 78.04 25.60
N VAL A 151 65.03 77.75 26.15
CA VAL A 151 65.29 77.94 27.62
C VAL A 151 66.56 78.73 28.01
N ARG A 152 66.54 80.08 28.15
CA ARG A 152 67.69 80.87 28.71
C ARG A 152 67.40 82.31 29.18
N SER A 153 67.30 82.60 30.50
CA SER A 153 66.73 83.87 31.02
C SER A 153 67.60 84.74 31.99
N LYS A 154 67.23 84.93 33.28
CA LYS A 154 67.59 86.14 34.10
C LYS A 154 68.47 85.87 35.34
N SER A 155 69.15 86.90 35.88
CA SER A 155 69.93 86.86 37.15
C SER A 155 70.37 88.25 37.70
N CYS A 156 71.03 88.27 38.89
CA CYS A 156 71.53 89.39 39.74
C CYS A 156 70.46 90.16 40.58
N ASP A 157 70.75 90.87 41.70
CA ASP A 157 72.01 91.21 42.46
C ASP A 157 72.05 90.55 43.87
N PRO A 158 73.23 90.34 44.51
CA PRO A 158 73.31 89.59 45.76
C PRO A 158 73.56 90.35 47.09
N LYS A 159 73.86 91.66 47.15
CA LYS A 159 74.46 92.25 48.38
C LYS A 159 73.50 92.77 49.45
N GLN A 160 72.45 93.51 49.09
CA GLN A 160 71.42 93.90 50.09
C GLN A 160 70.52 92.72 50.48
N ALA A 161 70.33 91.76 49.56
CA ALA A 161 69.55 90.55 49.79
C ALA A 161 70.00 89.82 51.06
N LYS A 162 71.29 89.47 51.19
CA LYS A 162 71.77 88.55 52.24
C LYS A 162 71.44 88.91 53.69
N GLN A 163 71.50 90.18 54.10
CA GLN A 163 71.18 90.54 55.50
C GLN A 163 69.68 90.64 55.78
N TYR A 164 68.88 91.01 54.77
CA TYR A 164 67.42 90.95 54.87
C TYR A 164 66.95 89.50 54.85
N GLU A 165 67.44 88.69 53.90
CA GLU A 165 67.28 87.24 53.83
C GLU A 165 67.60 86.55 55.15
N MET A 166 68.63 86.96 55.90
CA MET A 166 69.03 86.27 57.14
C MET A 166 68.04 86.50 58.28
N ARG A 167 67.62 87.75 58.52
CA ARG A 167 66.64 88.07 59.58
C ARG A 167 65.21 87.71 59.21
N VAL A 168 64.88 87.72 57.91
CA VAL A 168 63.66 87.10 57.38
C VAL A 168 63.74 85.59 57.57
N ARG A 169 64.84 84.91 57.19
CA ARG A 169 65.04 83.46 57.38
C ARG A 169 64.79 83.02 58.81
N GLU A 170 65.30 83.75 59.79
CA GLU A 170 65.28 83.32 61.20
C GLU A 170 63.85 83.37 61.76
N ARG A 171 63.14 84.50 61.59
CA ARG A 171 61.71 84.58 61.94
C ARG A 171 60.84 83.69 61.06
N SER A 172 61.17 83.54 59.78
CA SER A 172 60.55 82.57 58.89
C SER A 172 61.09 81.16 59.07
N SER A 173 61.88 80.86 60.11
CA SER A 173 62.32 79.50 60.44
C SER A 173 61.55 79.00 61.64
N GLU A 174 61.33 79.86 62.64
CA GLU A 174 60.42 79.56 63.76
C GLU A 174 58.96 79.60 63.30
N SER A 175 58.53 80.66 62.61
CA SER A 175 57.19 80.70 61.97
C SER A 175 57.04 79.54 61.00
N SER A 176 58.00 79.31 60.08
CA SER A 176 57.91 78.15 59.18
C SER A 176 58.04 76.80 59.88
N TRP A 177 58.39 76.69 61.17
CA TRP A 177 58.32 75.41 61.88
C TRP A 177 56.92 75.15 62.40
N ASP A 178 56.28 76.14 63.05
CA ASP A 178 54.88 76.01 63.47
C ASP A 178 53.94 76.01 62.25
N ASP A 179 54.11 76.93 61.30
CA ASP A 179 53.37 76.95 60.02
C ASP A 179 53.54 75.64 59.25
N ARG A 180 54.75 75.03 59.21
CA ARG A 180 54.92 73.68 58.60
C ARG A 180 54.30 72.57 59.43
N MET A 181 54.22 72.69 60.75
CA MET A 181 53.57 71.68 61.58
C MET A 181 52.04 71.77 61.46
N GLU A 182 51.49 72.97 61.37
CA GLU A 182 50.08 73.23 61.08
C GLU A 182 49.73 72.86 59.62
N GLU A 183 50.57 73.22 58.65
CA GLU A 183 50.44 72.80 57.24
C GLU A 183 50.58 71.28 57.11
N LYS A 184 51.51 70.63 57.82
CA LYS A 184 51.66 69.16 57.82
C LYS A 184 50.49 68.45 58.50
N LYS A 185 49.92 69.01 59.58
CA LYS A 185 48.64 68.52 60.14
C LYS A 185 47.51 68.69 59.13
N SER A 186 47.36 69.89 58.55
CA SER A 186 46.33 70.24 57.57
C SER A 186 46.42 69.39 56.29
N ALA A 187 47.63 69.14 55.79
CA ALA A 187 47.91 68.29 54.64
C ALA A 187 47.71 66.80 54.96
N ASN A 188 48.07 66.33 56.17
CA ASN A 188 47.73 64.97 56.61
C ASN A 188 46.23 64.79 56.80
N GLN A 189 45.52 65.80 57.33
CA GLN A 189 44.08 65.78 57.51
C GLN A 189 43.36 65.80 56.15
N LYS A 190 43.76 66.68 55.23
CA LYS A 190 43.29 66.68 53.83
C LYS A 190 43.61 65.36 53.13
N ARG A 191 44.79 64.77 53.33
CA ARG A 191 45.12 63.42 52.81
C ARG A 191 44.25 62.32 53.39
N ARG A 192 43.88 62.38 54.67
CA ARG A 192 42.91 61.45 55.28
C ARG A 192 41.53 61.65 54.69
N GLU A 193 41.03 62.87 54.66
CA GLU A 193 39.71 63.18 54.08
C GLU A 193 39.64 63.01 52.55
N GLN A 194 40.77 62.98 51.85
CA GLN A 194 40.85 62.52 50.46
C GLN A 194 40.83 61.00 50.43
N SER A 195 41.73 60.31 51.14
CA SER A 195 41.75 58.85 51.23
C SER A 195 40.42 58.23 51.68
N GLU A 196 39.67 58.87 52.58
CA GLU A 196 38.33 58.43 53.02
C GLU A 196 37.25 58.71 51.97
N ARG A 197 37.37 59.77 51.17
CA ARG A 197 36.48 60.01 50.01
C ARG A 197 36.80 59.05 48.87
N ASP A 198 38.08 58.82 48.59
CA ASP A 198 38.56 57.90 47.56
C ASP A 198 38.20 56.45 47.93
N GLN A 199 38.28 56.08 49.22
CA GLN A 199 37.76 54.81 49.73
C GLN A 199 36.25 54.70 49.56
N ARG A 200 35.45 55.69 49.98
CA ARG A 200 33.99 55.65 49.81
C ARG A 200 33.57 55.62 48.34
N LEU A 201 34.24 56.35 47.46
CA LEU A 201 34.00 56.28 46.02
C LEU A 201 34.36 54.91 45.44
N SER A 202 35.43 54.27 45.93
CA SER A 202 35.78 52.89 45.57
C SER A 202 34.78 51.87 46.13
N GLU A 203 34.24 52.08 47.32
CA GLU A 203 33.19 51.24 47.93
C GLU A 203 31.85 51.39 47.19
N GLU A 204 31.45 52.62 46.87
CA GLU A 204 30.26 52.92 46.05
C GLU A 204 30.39 52.35 44.63
N GLN A 205 31.59 52.38 44.02
CA GLN A 205 31.86 51.73 42.74
C GLN A 205 31.75 50.21 42.84
N LEU A 206 32.37 49.58 43.85
CA LEU A 206 32.28 48.14 44.06
C LEU A 206 30.84 47.66 44.29
N VAL A 207 30.05 48.41 45.07
CA VAL A 207 28.62 48.10 45.29
C VAL A 207 27.80 48.31 44.02
N ALA A 208 28.09 49.32 43.21
CA ALA A 208 27.43 49.54 41.92
C ALA A 208 27.75 48.40 40.92
N ASP A 209 29.02 48.00 40.81
CA ASP A 209 29.46 46.91 39.94
C ASP A 209 28.88 45.56 40.37
N GLN A 210 28.81 45.29 41.69
CA GLN A 210 28.12 44.10 42.25
C GLN A 210 26.64 44.09 41.86
N LEU A 211 25.92 45.20 42.03
CA LEU A 211 24.49 45.30 41.73
C LEU A 211 24.22 45.13 40.22
N VAL A 212 25.13 45.61 39.37
CA VAL A 212 25.09 45.40 37.91
C VAL A 212 25.34 43.94 37.53
N GLU A 213 26.25 43.21 38.17
CA GLU A 213 26.40 41.76 37.92
C GLU A 213 25.29 40.91 38.54
N GLU A 214 24.69 41.32 39.66
CA GLU A 214 23.45 40.72 40.18
C GLU A 214 22.31 40.82 39.17
N ASP A 215 22.07 41.99 38.56
CA ASP A 215 21.00 42.17 37.58
C ASP A 215 21.25 41.37 36.29
N LYS A 216 22.51 41.31 35.83
CA LYS A 216 22.93 40.39 34.76
C LYS A 216 22.68 38.93 35.15
N GLN A 217 22.92 38.52 36.39
CA GLN A 217 22.66 37.15 36.84
C GLN A 217 21.17 36.84 36.90
N ARG A 218 20.35 37.75 37.43
CA ARG A 218 18.88 37.61 37.48
C ARG A 218 18.28 37.54 36.08
N THR A 219 18.79 38.32 35.12
CA THR A 219 18.36 38.25 33.71
C THR A 219 18.85 36.98 33.01
N ARG A 220 20.06 36.46 33.29
CA ARG A 220 20.50 35.10 32.86
C ARG A 220 19.54 34.02 33.40
N GLN A 221 19.20 34.05 34.68
CA GLN A 221 18.29 33.08 35.33
C GLN A 221 16.86 33.17 34.77
N ALA A 222 16.31 34.37 34.59
CA ALA A 222 15.00 34.58 33.98
C ALA A 222 14.95 34.02 32.54
N ARG A 223 16.02 34.24 31.76
CA ARG A 223 16.14 33.69 30.40
C ARG A 223 16.27 32.16 30.40
N ALA A 224 17.04 31.58 31.31
CA ALA A 224 17.21 30.14 31.44
C ALA A 224 15.89 29.45 31.87
N THR A 225 15.15 30.04 32.81
CA THR A 225 13.83 29.51 33.24
C THR A 225 12.75 29.66 32.17
N GLN A 226 12.74 30.77 31.41
CA GLN A 226 11.88 30.90 30.23
C GLN A 226 12.20 29.82 29.19
N LEU A 227 13.48 29.69 28.78
CA LEU A 227 13.93 28.71 27.78
C LEU A 227 13.61 27.28 28.20
N LYS A 228 13.73 26.96 29.50
CA LYS A 228 13.36 25.67 30.07
C LYS A 228 11.86 25.38 29.96
N ASN A 229 11.00 26.39 30.17
CA ASN A 229 9.56 26.23 29.98
C ASN A 229 9.21 26.02 28.50
N GLU A 230 9.80 26.82 27.61
CA GLU A 230 9.65 26.67 26.15
C GLU A 230 10.07 25.25 25.71
N LEU A 231 11.20 24.74 26.18
CA LEU A 231 11.67 23.37 25.90
C LEU A 231 10.69 22.28 26.40
N VAL A 232 10.06 22.47 27.56
CA VAL A 232 9.03 21.55 28.08
C VAL A 232 7.81 21.52 27.15
N ASP A 233 7.37 22.67 26.65
CA ASP A 233 6.26 22.75 25.69
C ASP A 233 6.61 22.12 24.33
N GLN A 234 7.83 22.32 23.83
CA GLN A 234 8.33 21.66 22.62
C GLN A 234 8.31 20.12 22.77
N VAL A 235 8.74 19.60 23.92
CA VAL A 235 8.71 18.16 24.25
C VAL A 235 7.26 17.64 24.36
N ALA A 236 6.35 18.42 24.93
CA ALA A 236 4.93 18.06 25.03
C ALA A 236 4.23 18.03 23.66
N GLU A 237 4.59 18.91 22.73
CA GLU A 237 4.14 18.88 21.33
C GLU A 237 4.74 17.70 20.56
N LEU A 238 6.06 17.44 20.71
CA LEU A 238 6.72 16.29 20.11
C LEU A 238 6.07 14.97 20.53
N LYS A 239 5.67 14.85 21.81
CA LYS A 239 4.90 13.69 22.28
C LYS A 239 3.55 13.58 21.57
N ARG A 240 2.77 14.66 21.49
CA ARG A 240 1.46 14.66 20.80
C ARG A 240 1.57 14.26 19.33
N ARG A 241 2.65 14.64 18.64
CA ARG A 241 2.96 14.14 17.29
C ARG A 241 3.32 12.65 17.24
N SER A 242 4.04 12.13 18.24
CA SER A 242 4.31 10.69 18.34
C SER A 242 3.01 9.90 18.54
N ASP A 243 2.15 10.35 19.46
CA ASP A 243 0.84 9.74 19.72
C ASP A 243 -0.03 9.72 18.43
N ARG A 244 -0.04 10.80 17.62
CA ARG A 244 -0.71 10.86 16.31
C ARG A 244 -0.06 9.94 15.25
N CYS A 245 1.26 9.80 15.23
CA CYS A 245 1.97 8.90 14.31
C CYS A 245 1.65 7.43 14.61
N GLU A 246 1.52 7.05 15.89
CA GLU A 246 1.09 5.71 16.29
C GLU A 246 -0.36 5.42 15.89
N GLU A 247 -1.28 6.38 16.05
CA GLU A 247 -2.66 6.25 15.58
C GLU A 247 -2.74 6.11 14.05
N LEU A 248 -1.96 6.89 13.28
CA LEU A 248 -1.88 6.75 11.83
C LEU A 248 -1.36 5.36 11.40
N LYS A 249 -0.43 4.77 12.15
CA LYS A 249 0.04 3.38 11.91
C LYS A 249 -1.02 2.34 12.25
N ARG A 250 -1.85 2.58 13.29
CA ARG A 250 -3.02 1.73 13.56
C ARG A 250 -4.01 1.79 12.40
N GLN A 251 -4.31 2.98 11.89
CA GLN A 251 -5.21 3.18 10.74
C GLN A 251 -4.66 2.50 9.47
N GLU A 252 -3.38 2.72 9.14
CA GLU A 252 -2.68 2.03 8.05
C GLU A 252 -2.79 0.50 8.17
N SER A 253 -2.53 -0.06 9.36
CA SER A 253 -2.63 -1.51 9.59
C SER A 253 -4.06 -2.05 9.44
N ALA A 254 -5.08 -1.23 9.76
CA ALA A 254 -6.48 -1.58 9.57
C ALA A 254 -6.88 -1.56 8.08
N TYR A 255 -6.40 -0.57 7.31
CA TYR A 255 -6.61 -0.52 5.85
C TYR A 255 -5.90 -1.68 5.14
N LEU A 256 -4.66 -2.00 5.50
CA LEU A 256 -3.92 -3.15 4.96
C LEU A 256 -4.58 -4.49 5.33
N SER A 257 -5.11 -4.62 6.55
CA SER A 257 -5.87 -5.81 6.95
C SER A 257 -7.18 -5.95 6.16
N LEU A 258 -7.90 -4.85 5.93
CA LEU A 258 -9.11 -4.85 5.10
C LEU A 258 -8.79 -5.13 3.62
N GLN A 259 -7.71 -4.58 3.07
CA GLN A 259 -7.24 -4.88 1.72
C GLN A 259 -6.96 -6.38 1.56
N GLY A 260 -6.21 -6.99 2.47
CA GLY A 260 -5.95 -8.43 2.45
C GLY A 260 -7.23 -9.27 2.57
N GLN A 261 -8.24 -8.80 3.32
CA GLN A 261 -9.56 -9.46 3.38
C GLN A 261 -10.34 -9.32 2.06
N MET A 262 -10.27 -8.17 1.38
CA MET A 262 -10.87 -7.96 0.05
C MET A 262 -10.20 -8.82 -1.03
N GLU A 263 -8.87 -8.93 -1.03
CA GLU A 263 -8.12 -9.81 -1.93
C GLU A 263 -8.51 -11.30 -1.75
N ASN A 264 -8.77 -11.73 -0.51
CA ASN A 264 -9.30 -13.07 -0.22
C ASN A 264 -10.75 -13.30 -0.72
N ILE A 265 -11.54 -12.24 -0.91
CA ILE A 265 -12.90 -12.33 -1.47
C ILE A 265 -12.85 -12.31 -3.00
N GLU A 266 -11.99 -11.48 -3.58
CA GLU A 266 -11.70 -11.46 -5.02
C GLU A 266 -11.12 -12.80 -5.50
N GLN A 267 -10.24 -13.45 -4.73
CA GLN A 267 -9.77 -14.80 -5.07
C GLN A 267 -10.93 -15.82 -5.08
N LYS A 268 -11.84 -15.77 -4.09
CA LYS A 268 -13.04 -16.64 -4.09
C LYS A 268 -13.95 -16.37 -5.29
N TYR A 269 -14.06 -15.11 -5.72
CA TYR A 269 -14.81 -14.73 -6.92
C TYR A 269 -14.19 -15.34 -8.18
N GLU A 270 -12.88 -15.20 -8.35
CA GLU A 270 -12.16 -15.75 -9.50
C GLU A 270 -12.16 -17.29 -9.50
N GLU A 271 -12.10 -17.94 -8.33
CA GLU A 271 -12.32 -19.38 -8.20
C GLU A 271 -13.75 -19.82 -8.58
N LEU A 272 -14.78 -19.05 -8.19
CA LEU A 272 -16.17 -19.28 -8.61
C LEU A 272 -16.32 -19.09 -10.13
N GLU A 273 -15.72 -18.05 -10.68
CA GLU A 273 -15.74 -17.74 -12.11
C GLU A 273 -15.07 -18.85 -12.94
N GLN A 274 -13.92 -19.35 -12.50
CA GLN A 274 -13.27 -20.51 -13.12
C GLN A 274 -14.14 -21.78 -13.03
N ARG A 275 -14.89 -21.99 -11.94
CA ARG A 275 -15.87 -23.10 -11.85
C ARG A 275 -17.03 -22.93 -12.84
N LYS A 276 -17.54 -21.70 -13.03
CA LYS A 276 -18.58 -21.38 -14.02
C LYS A 276 -18.08 -21.68 -15.44
N VAL A 277 -16.88 -21.23 -15.80
CA VAL A 277 -16.26 -21.51 -17.12
C VAL A 277 -16.00 -23.01 -17.32
N GLN A 278 -15.55 -23.73 -16.30
CA GLN A 278 -15.41 -25.20 -16.35
C GLN A 278 -16.76 -25.94 -16.43
N SER A 279 -17.84 -25.33 -15.94
CA SER A 279 -19.20 -25.85 -16.09
C SER A 279 -19.70 -25.65 -17.54
N LEU A 280 -19.50 -24.48 -18.15
CA LEU A 280 -19.80 -24.23 -19.58
C LEU A 280 -19.17 -25.30 -20.48
N SER A 281 -17.90 -25.65 -20.24
CA SER A 281 -17.15 -26.58 -21.11
C SER A 281 -17.63 -28.04 -21.08
N ARG A 282 -18.52 -28.41 -20.14
CA ARG A 282 -19.01 -29.80 -19.95
C ARG A 282 -20.29 -30.12 -20.73
N ALA A 283 -20.80 -29.20 -21.54
CA ALA A 283 -21.98 -29.41 -22.38
C ALA A 283 -21.78 -30.56 -23.40
N ARG A 284 -22.35 -31.74 -23.11
CA ARG A 284 -22.34 -32.90 -24.01
C ARG A 284 -23.40 -32.76 -25.10
N ALA A 285 -23.08 -33.25 -26.30
CA ALA A 285 -23.96 -33.21 -27.48
C ALA A 285 -25.15 -34.19 -27.42
N LEU A 286 -26.03 -34.02 -26.44
CA LEU A 286 -27.33 -34.71 -26.37
C LEU A 286 -28.34 -34.00 -27.27
N ARG A 287 -29.14 -34.77 -28.01
CA ARG A 287 -30.32 -34.26 -28.75
C ARG A 287 -31.53 -34.12 -27.81
N GLN A 288 -31.33 -33.40 -26.71
CA GLN A 288 -32.31 -33.14 -25.65
C GLN A 288 -32.14 -31.70 -25.16
N TYR A 289 -32.44 -30.74 -26.04
CA TYR A 289 -32.32 -29.32 -25.78
C TYR A 289 -33.16 -28.89 -24.56
N LEU A 290 -34.31 -29.52 -24.33
CA LEU A 290 -35.15 -29.23 -23.16
C LEU A 290 -34.47 -29.65 -21.84
N THR A 291 -33.88 -30.85 -21.81
CA THR A 291 -33.11 -31.34 -20.64
C THR A 291 -31.91 -30.43 -20.38
N MET A 292 -31.19 -30.05 -21.44
CA MET A 292 -30.05 -29.14 -21.34
C MET A 292 -30.45 -27.74 -20.86
N LEU A 293 -31.56 -27.17 -21.37
CA LEU A 293 -32.08 -25.88 -20.91
C LEU A 293 -32.39 -25.90 -19.42
N LYS A 294 -33.16 -26.90 -18.95
CA LYS A 294 -33.55 -27.02 -17.53
C LYS A 294 -32.34 -27.22 -16.61
N GLN A 295 -31.38 -28.04 -17.02
CA GLN A 295 -30.14 -28.24 -16.26
C GLN A 295 -29.31 -26.95 -16.20
N ARG A 296 -29.14 -26.25 -17.32
CA ARG A 296 -28.34 -25.03 -17.41
C ARG A 296 -28.98 -23.83 -16.71
N SER A 297 -30.31 -23.76 -16.72
CA SER A 297 -31.10 -22.79 -15.98
C SER A 297 -30.95 -22.98 -14.46
N LYS A 298 -31.01 -24.22 -13.97
CA LYS A 298 -30.69 -24.56 -12.57
C LYS A 298 -29.26 -24.20 -12.19
N GLU A 299 -28.28 -24.50 -13.04
CA GLU A 299 -26.89 -24.10 -12.82
C GLU A 299 -26.74 -22.56 -12.72
N MET A 300 -27.44 -21.79 -13.57
CA MET A 300 -27.42 -20.32 -13.48
C MET A 300 -28.05 -19.79 -12.18
N ILE A 301 -29.15 -20.39 -11.71
CA ILE A 301 -29.79 -20.04 -10.43
C ILE A 301 -28.83 -20.29 -9.26
N GLU A 302 -28.15 -21.43 -9.22
CA GLU A 302 -27.17 -21.72 -8.17
C GLU A 302 -25.95 -20.77 -8.25
N PHE A 303 -25.45 -20.43 -9.45
CA PHE A 303 -24.39 -19.43 -9.59
C PHE A 303 -24.82 -18.03 -9.15
N LEU A 304 -26.07 -17.63 -9.38
CA LEU A 304 -26.63 -16.37 -8.88
C LEU A 304 -26.69 -16.35 -7.34
N ARG A 305 -27.02 -17.48 -6.71
CA ARG A 305 -27.00 -17.65 -5.24
C ARG A 305 -25.59 -17.63 -4.66
N GLU A 306 -24.62 -18.27 -5.32
CA GLU A 306 -23.20 -18.19 -4.93
C GLU A 306 -22.68 -16.75 -5.03
N ASP A 307 -23.04 -16.02 -6.07
CA ASP A 307 -22.63 -14.62 -6.27
C ASP A 307 -23.36 -13.65 -5.31
N LEU A 308 -24.64 -13.88 -4.99
CA LEU A 308 -25.36 -13.14 -3.94
C LEU A 308 -24.75 -13.38 -2.55
N LYS A 309 -24.40 -14.63 -2.22
CA LYS A 309 -23.72 -14.97 -0.98
C LYS A 309 -22.34 -14.31 -0.90
N LEU A 310 -21.62 -14.22 -2.01
CA LEU A 310 -20.34 -13.52 -2.06
C LEU A 310 -20.49 -12.02 -1.76
N LEU A 311 -21.51 -11.36 -2.33
CA LEU A 311 -21.83 -9.95 -2.03
C LEU A 311 -22.19 -9.75 -0.55
N ASP A 312 -22.90 -10.70 0.07
CA ASP A 312 -23.23 -10.70 1.50
C ASP A 312 -22.01 -10.94 2.42
N ASP A 313 -21.14 -11.90 2.09
CA ASP A 313 -19.85 -12.10 2.79
C ASP A 313 -18.93 -10.88 2.65
N PHE A 314 -18.91 -10.23 1.48
CA PHE A 314 -18.17 -9.00 1.17
C PHE A 314 -18.67 -7.81 2.00
N ASP A 315 -19.97 -7.57 1.97
CA ASP A 315 -20.67 -6.50 2.70
C ASP A 315 -20.39 -6.59 4.21
N LYS A 316 -20.56 -7.80 4.76
CA LYS A 316 -20.19 -8.12 6.15
C LYS A 316 -18.72 -7.91 6.46
N THR A 317 -17.81 -8.08 5.49
CA THR A 317 -16.37 -7.90 5.69
C THR A 317 -15.99 -6.42 5.74
N VAL A 318 -16.56 -5.58 4.87
CA VAL A 318 -16.39 -4.11 4.96
C VAL A 318 -16.98 -3.59 6.28
N HIS A 319 -18.25 -3.91 6.57
CA HIS A 319 -18.95 -3.40 7.76
C HIS A 319 -18.40 -3.88 9.11
N ARG A 320 -17.71 -5.02 9.17
CA ARG A 320 -17.04 -5.50 10.41
C ARG A 320 -15.65 -4.90 10.62
N SER A 321 -15.07 -4.23 9.63
CA SER A 321 -13.75 -3.64 9.77
C SER A 321 -13.80 -2.36 10.59
N ASN A 322 -12.78 -2.11 11.39
CA ASN A 322 -12.58 -0.79 12.03
C ASN A 322 -12.37 0.33 10.99
N ALA A 323 -12.07 -0.02 9.73
CA ALA A 323 -11.99 0.87 8.59
C ALA A 323 -13.32 1.08 7.83
N ALA A 324 -14.45 0.49 8.27
CA ALA A 324 -15.73 0.56 7.57
C ALA A 324 -16.15 2.00 7.22
N ALA A 325 -16.01 2.94 8.16
CA ALA A 325 -16.38 4.34 7.99
C ALA A 325 -15.49 5.14 7.01
N ALA A 326 -14.47 4.52 6.42
CA ALA A 326 -13.56 5.14 5.45
C ALA A 326 -13.71 4.60 4.01
N VAL A 327 -14.53 3.55 3.83
CA VAL A 327 -14.83 2.93 2.53
C VAL A 327 -16.28 3.27 2.18
N ASP A 328 -16.47 4.16 1.21
CA ASP A 328 -17.80 4.55 0.75
C ASP A 328 -18.27 3.59 -0.36
N LEU A 329 -19.16 2.67 0.02
CA LEU A 329 -19.84 1.76 -0.88
C LEU A 329 -21.03 2.43 -1.59
N GLY A 330 -21.62 3.47 -0.98
CA GLY A 330 -22.97 3.93 -1.28
C GLY A 330 -23.97 2.78 -1.38
N ASP A 331 -24.99 2.96 -2.23
CA ASP A 331 -25.98 1.92 -2.52
C ASP A 331 -25.44 0.83 -3.48
N LYS A 332 -24.20 0.91 -3.97
CA LYS A 332 -23.67 0.05 -5.07
C LYS A 332 -23.80 -1.45 -4.82
N VAL A 333 -23.57 -1.86 -3.57
CA VAL A 333 -23.66 -3.28 -3.16
C VAL A 333 -25.10 -3.76 -3.19
N ASP A 334 -26.03 -2.91 -2.78
CA ASP A 334 -27.46 -3.23 -2.76
C ASP A 334 -28.07 -3.15 -4.16
N GLU A 335 -27.67 -2.20 -5.01
CA GLU A 335 -27.98 -2.21 -6.46
C GLU A 335 -27.56 -3.53 -7.13
N LEU A 336 -26.38 -4.05 -6.76
CA LEU A 336 -25.85 -5.32 -7.24
C LEU A 336 -26.65 -6.53 -6.74
N LYS A 337 -27.00 -6.57 -5.44
CA LYS A 337 -27.89 -7.59 -4.87
C LYS A 337 -29.25 -7.57 -5.58
N ASP A 338 -29.86 -6.40 -5.73
CA ASP A 338 -31.17 -6.22 -6.37
C ASP A 338 -31.15 -6.67 -7.83
N LEU A 339 -30.08 -6.36 -8.57
CA LEU A 339 -29.87 -6.84 -9.94
C LEU A 339 -29.77 -8.37 -10.00
N PHE A 340 -29.05 -9.00 -9.08
CA PHE A 340 -28.87 -10.46 -9.07
C PHE A 340 -30.14 -11.20 -8.62
N ILE A 341 -30.88 -10.66 -7.64
CA ILE A 341 -32.21 -11.17 -7.24
C ILE A 341 -33.17 -11.13 -8.42
N ARG A 342 -33.24 -10.01 -9.15
CA ARG A 342 -34.08 -9.88 -10.35
C ARG A 342 -33.70 -10.90 -11.43
N PHE A 343 -32.42 -11.20 -11.62
CA PHE A 343 -31.97 -12.28 -12.52
C PHE A 343 -32.33 -13.68 -12.00
N GLU A 344 -32.29 -13.94 -10.69
CA GLU A 344 -32.73 -15.22 -10.12
C GLU A 344 -34.24 -15.42 -10.31
N ASP A 345 -35.06 -14.39 -10.05
CA ASP A 345 -36.51 -14.42 -10.27
C ASP A 345 -36.87 -14.63 -11.76
N ASP A 346 -36.19 -13.93 -12.67
CA ASP A 346 -36.36 -14.07 -14.12
C ASP A 346 -36.05 -15.51 -14.58
N GLU A 347 -34.98 -16.10 -14.04
CA GLU A 347 -34.51 -17.44 -14.42
C GLU A 347 -35.32 -18.55 -13.75
N CYS A 348 -35.79 -18.37 -12.50
CA CYS A 348 -36.74 -19.26 -11.85
C CYS A 348 -38.08 -19.31 -12.61
N GLN A 349 -38.57 -18.16 -13.09
CA GLN A 349 -39.76 -18.09 -13.95
C GLN A 349 -39.53 -18.80 -15.30
N ARG A 350 -38.34 -18.67 -15.91
CA ARG A 350 -37.99 -19.45 -17.12
C ARG A 350 -37.96 -20.93 -16.86
N LEU A 351 -37.30 -21.39 -15.80
CA LEU A 351 -37.19 -22.80 -15.44
C LEU A 351 -38.60 -23.43 -15.28
N TYR A 352 -39.50 -22.72 -14.61
CA TYR A 352 -40.90 -23.13 -14.48
C TYR A 352 -41.63 -23.16 -15.85
N LEU A 353 -41.44 -22.16 -16.71
CA LEU A 353 -42.05 -22.16 -18.05
C LEU A 353 -41.48 -23.27 -18.97
N MET A 354 -40.22 -23.69 -18.77
CA MET A 354 -39.64 -24.85 -19.46
C MET A 354 -40.35 -26.17 -19.10
N ASP A 355 -41.10 -26.26 -17.98
CA ASP A 355 -41.88 -27.47 -17.68
C ASP A 355 -43.09 -27.70 -18.61
N PHE A 356 -43.45 -26.70 -19.42
CA PHE A 356 -44.54 -26.78 -20.43
C PHE A 356 -44.05 -26.70 -21.89
N MET A 357 -42.74 -26.71 -22.11
CA MET A 357 -42.09 -26.47 -23.41
C MET A 357 -41.77 -27.78 -24.15
N PHE A 358 -41.97 -27.81 -25.48
CA PHE A 358 -41.60 -28.96 -26.30
C PHE A 358 -40.13 -28.91 -26.76
N GLU A 359 -39.54 -30.08 -27.05
CA GLU A 359 -38.13 -30.24 -27.48
C GLU A 359 -37.78 -29.45 -28.77
N GLU A 360 -38.77 -29.20 -29.64
CA GLU A 360 -38.59 -28.37 -30.84
C GLU A 360 -38.53 -26.87 -30.52
N GLU A 361 -39.32 -26.42 -29.55
CA GLU A 361 -39.30 -25.04 -29.03
C GLU A 361 -37.99 -24.80 -28.28
N ALA A 362 -37.57 -25.76 -27.44
CA ALA A 362 -36.30 -25.74 -26.72
C ALA A 362 -35.08 -25.64 -27.65
N ARG A 363 -35.08 -26.37 -28.77
CA ARG A 363 -34.02 -26.29 -29.79
C ARG A 363 -33.89 -24.89 -30.40
N ASN A 364 -35.02 -24.25 -30.68
CA ASN A 364 -35.04 -22.90 -31.25
C ASN A 364 -34.63 -21.84 -30.20
N MET A 365 -35.04 -22.01 -28.95
CA MET A 365 -34.69 -21.10 -27.86
C MET A 365 -33.25 -21.24 -27.37
N TRP A 366 -32.63 -22.42 -27.47
CA TRP A 366 -31.29 -22.70 -26.90
C TRP A 366 -30.27 -21.61 -27.18
N ARG A 367 -30.06 -21.22 -28.45
CA ARG A 367 -29.06 -20.22 -28.82
C ARG A 367 -29.36 -18.84 -28.21
N SER A 368 -30.61 -18.39 -28.31
CA SER A 368 -31.02 -17.09 -27.76
C SER A 368 -30.88 -17.03 -26.24
N GLN A 369 -31.08 -18.15 -25.55
CA GLN A 369 -30.90 -18.23 -24.10
C GLN A 369 -29.41 -18.35 -23.73
N GLU A 370 -28.61 -19.08 -24.52
CA GLU A 370 -27.15 -19.18 -24.35
C GLU A 370 -26.47 -17.81 -24.51
N ASP A 371 -26.88 -17.03 -25.51
CA ASP A 371 -26.35 -15.68 -25.74
C ASP A 371 -26.85 -14.68 -24.70
N ARG A 372 -28.10 -14.81 -24.24
CA ARG A 372 -28.62 -14.03 -23.10
C ARG A 372 -27.83 -14.31 -21.81
N TRP A 373 -27.61 -15.58 -21.47
CA TRP A 373 -26.82 -15.97 -20.30
C TRP A 373 -25.38 -15.45 -20.37
N LYS A 374 -24.75 -15.37 -21.56
CA LYS A 374 -23.44 -14.75 -21.76
C LYS A 374 -23.49 -13.24 -21.52
N SER A 375 -24.50 -12.53 -22.03
CA SER A 375 -24.64 -11.08 -21.82
C SER A 375 -24.93 -10.72 -20.37
N GLU A 376 -25.80 -11.48 -19.69
CA GLU A 376 -26.07 -11.32 -18.26
C GLU A 376 -24.82 -11.63 -17.44
N HIS A 377 -24.10 -12.73 -17.74
CA HIS A 377 -22.83 -13.06 -17.09
C HIS A 377 -21.76 -11.96 -17.26
N ALA A 378 -21.55 -11.46 -18.47
CA ALA A 378 -20.57 -10.40 -18.73
C ALA A 378 -20.91 -9.09 -17.99
N LEU A 379 -22.21 -8.73 -17.93
CA LEU A 379 -22.67 -7.58 -17.16
C LEU A 379 -22.45 -7.75 -15.65
N ARG A 380 -22.76 -8.95 -15.11
CA ARG A 380 -22.53 -9.26 -13.69
C ARG A 380 -21.04 -9.24 -13.35
N LYS A 381 -20.18 -9.77 -14.24
CA LYS A 381 -18.72 -9.74 -14.06
C LYS A 381 -18.17 -8.31 -14.04
N MET A 382 -18.48 -7.51 -15.08
CA MET A 382 -18.09 -6.11 -15.14
C MET A 382 -18.53 -5.32 -13.89
N LYS A 383 -19.75 -5.55 -13.40
CA LYS A 383 -20.27 -4.85 -12.21
C LYS A 383 -19.58 -5.25 -10.90
N VAL A 384 -19.11 -6.49 -10.77
CA VAL A 384 -18.31 -6.93 -9.62
C VAL A 384 -16.86 -6.43 -9.72
N GLU A 385 -16.31 -6.35 -10.92
CA GLU A 385 -15.00 -5.74 -11.18
C GLU A 385 -15.00 -4.22 -10.91
N ASP A 386 -16.06 -3.49 -11.32
CA ASP A 386 -16.33 -2.08 -10.95
C ASP A 386 -16.33 -1.89 -9.42
N LEU A 387 -16.87 -2.85 -8.68
CA LEU A 387 -16.99 -2.82 -7.22
C LEU A 387 -15.63 -3.04 -6.53
N PHE A 388 -14.89 -4.09 -6.91
CA PHE A 388 -13.56 -4.35 -6.37
C PHE A 388 -12.57 -3.23 -6.69
N THR A 389 -12.60 -2.67 -7.91
CA THR A 389 -11.74 -1.53 -8.30
C THR A 389 -12.11 -0.24 -7.57
N THR A 390 -13.40 0.01 -7.31
CA THR A 390 -13.84 1.11 -6.42
C THR A 390 -13.18 1.00 -5.04
N ILE A 391 -13.27 -0.17 -4.37
CA ILE A 391 -12.72 -0.31 -3.01
C ILE A 391 -11.19 -0.27 -3.02
N LYS A 392 -10.53 -0.96 -3.95
CA LYS A 392 -9.06 -0.94 -4.05
C LYS A 392 -8.53 0.49 -4.17
N THR A 393 -9.10 1.29 -5.05
CA THR A 393 -8.67 2.68 -5.23
C THR A 393 -8.99 3.56 -4.01
N GLN A 394 -10.10 3.34 -3.29
CA GLN A 394 -10.35 4.01 -2.01
C GLN A 394 -9.35 3.61 -0.92
N LEU A 395 -9.05 2.32 -0.76
CA LEU A 395 -8.09 1.82 0.24
C LEU A 395 -6.67 2.29 -0.05
N GLU A 396 -6.23 2.22 -1.31
CA GLU A 396 -4.92 2.75 -1.73
C GLU A 396 -4.81 4.26 -1.44
N GLN A 397 -5.84 5.06 -1.76
CA GLN A 397 -5.87 6.48 -1.42
C GLN A 397 -5.81 6.74 0.10
N LYS A 398 -6.46 5.90 0.92
CA LYS A 398 -6.42 6.02 2.39
C LYS A 398 -5.07 5.63 2.98
N ILE A 399 -4.44 4.59 2.45
CA ILE A 399 -3.08 4.18 2.82
C ILE A 399 -2.07 5.26 2.43
N ASP A 400 -2.15 5.80 1.20
CA ASP A 400 -1.27 6.90 0.75
C ASP A 400 -1.49 8.19 1.55
N GLN A 401 -2.73 8.52 1.95
CA GLN A 401 -3.03 9.62 2.88
C GLN A 401 -2.32 9.41 4.22
N CYS A 402 -2.48 8.24 4.86
CA CYS A 402 -1.81 7.93 6.13
C CYS A 402 -0.27 7.94 6.02
N LEU A 403 0.29 7.38 4.94
CA LEU A 403 1.73 7.39 4.69
C LEU A 403 2.27 8.80 4.42
N ASN A 404 1.47 9.69 3.81
CA ASN A 404 1.85 11.08 3.59
C ASN A 404 1.80 11.91 4.88
N GLU A 405 0.75 11.76 5.69
CA GLU A 405 0.68 12.38 7.03
C GLU A 405 1.83 11.89 7.94
N GLN A 406 2.15 10.59 7.93
CA GLN A 406 3.30 10.05 8.66
C GLN A 406 4.62 10.68 8.21
N ARG A 407 4.84 10.85 6.89
CA ARG A 407 6.04 11.52 6.36
C ARG A 407 6.15 12.98 6.85
N ILE A 408 5.05 13.73 6.81
CA ILE A 408 5.01 15.13 7.29
C ILE A 408 5.32 15.20 8.79
N LEU A 409 4.68 14.35 9.61
CA LEU A 409 4.90 14.29 11.05
C LEU A 409 6.33 13.85 11.43
N ILE A 410 7.00 13.05 10.59
CA ILE A 410 8.42 12.71 10.77
C ILE A 410 9.29 13.93 10.51
N SER A 411 9.09 14.67 9.42
CA SER A 411 9.85 15.92 9.17
C SER A 411 9.61 16.98 10.25
N GLU A 412 8.36 17.20 10.68
CA GLU A 412 8.05 18.11 11.79
C GLU A 412 8.71 17.65 13.10
N ARG A 413 8.74 16.34 13.38
CA ARG A 413 9.45 15.80 14.55
C ARG A 413 10.95 16.04 14.47
N GLU A 414 11.57 15.89 13.31
CA GLU A 414 13.00 16.17 13.12
C GLU A 414 13.33 17.66 13.29
N GLU A 415 12.44 18.57 12.90
CA GLU A 415 12.57 20.01 13.14
C GLU A 415 12.44 20.34 14.64
N PHE A 416 11.43 19.77 15.31
CA PHE A 416 11.25 19.95 16.76
C PHE A 416 12.43 19.37 17.57
N ILE A 417 13.03 18.25 17.13
CA ILE A 417 14.27 17.72 17.72
C ILE A 417 15.41 18.74 17.60
N LYS A 418 15.66 19.32 16.43
CA LYS A 418 16.73 20.33 16.22
C LYS A 418 16.51 21.59 17.07
N ILE A 419 15.26 22.02 17.25
CA ILE A 419 14.89 23.13 18.15
C ILE A 419 15.18 22.77 19.62
N ILE A 420 14.83 21.55 20.04
CA ILE A 420 15.10 21.05 21.40
C ILE A 420 16.61 20.87 21.64
N GLU A 421 17.37 20.38 20.67
CA GLU A 421 18.83 20.24 20.76
C GLU A 421 19.52 21.60 20.91
N THR A 422 19.24 22.53 20.01
CA THR A 422 19.83 23.89 20.04
C THR A 422 19.41 24.69 21.27
N GLY A 423 18.16 24.57 21.71
CA GLY A 423 17.69 25.17 22.96
C GLY A 423 18.32 24.55 24.21
N ASN A 424 18.56 23.23 24.23
CA ASN A 424 19.29 22.59 25.33
C ASN A 424 20.76 23.01 25.37
N ASP A 425 21.41 23.24 24.24
CA ASP A 425 22.80 23.73 24.21
C ASP A 425 22.92 25.20 24.65
N GLU A 426 21.95 26.06 24.30
CA GLU A 426 21.85 27.41 24.87
C GLU A 426 21.53 27.38 26.37
N LEU A 427 20.69 26.45 26.84
CA LEU A 427 20.41 26.28 28.26
C LEU A 427 21.66 25.85 29.04
N LYS A 428 22.41 24.85 28.54
CA LYS A 428 23.72 24.45 29.12
C LYS A 428 24.71 25.62 29.15
N ARG A 429 24.70 26.49 28.14
CA ARG A 429 25.57 27.68 28.09
C ARG A 429 25.18 28.69 29.17
N LEU A 430 23.89 28.99 29.33
CA LEU A 430 23.40 29.86 30.39
C LEU A 430 23.65 29.27 31.79
N GLU A 431 23.48 27.96 31.96
CA GLU A 431 23.82 27.25 33.20
C GLU A 431 25.32 27.32 33.49
N ALA A 432 26.20 27.12 32.49
CA ALA A 432 27.65 27.26 32.64
C ALA A 432 28.07 28.70 32.99
N GLU A 433 27.56 29.71 32.29
CA GLU A 433 27.77 31.14 32.60
C GLU A 433 27.32 31.46 34.04
N SER A 434 26.17 30.91 34.47
CA SER A 434 25.68 31.09 35.85
C SER A 434 26.59 30.42 36.89
N ALA A 435 27.15 29.23 36.57
CA ALA A 435 28.06 28.50 37.45
C ALA A 435 29.46 29.12 37.50
N GLU A 436 29.90 29.84 36.46
CA GLU A 436 31.11 30.66 36.51
C GLU A 436 30.90 31.91 37.38
N PHE A 437 29.74 32.59 37.29
CA PHE A 437 29.40 33.68 38.19
C PHE A 437 29.47 33.25 39.67
N TYR A 438 28.86 32.11 40.05
CA TYR A 438 28.90 31.63 41.44
C TYR A 438 30.30 31.16 41.90
N LYS A 439 31.21 30.81 41.00
CA LYS A 439 32.63 30.57 41.34
C LYS A 439 33.40 31.88 41.58
N LEU A 440 33.08 32.93 40.82
CA LEU A 440 33.70 34.25 40.94
C LEU A 440 33.19 35.01 42.17
N TYR A 441 31.92 34.82 42.53
CA TYR A 441 31.28 35.47 43.68
C TYR A 441 30.61 34.44 44.62
N PRO A 442 31.39 33.71 45.45
CA PRO A 442 30.86 32.67 46.35
C PRO A 442 29.85 33.19 47.39
N GLU A 443 29.92 34.48 47.71
CA GLU A 443 29.05 35.16 48.69
C GLU A 443 27.57 35.10 48.28
N PHE A 444 27.26 35.16 46.98
CA PHE A 444 25.88 35.03 46.48
C PHE A 444 25.42 33.57 46.34
N GLY A 445 26.34 32.60 46.30
CA GLY A 445 26.00 31.17 46.09
C GLY A 445 25.38 30.47 47.31
N ASN A 446 25.57 31.01 48.52
CA ASN A 446 25.17 30.32 49.76
C ASN A 446 23.74 30.63 50.24
N ASN A 447 23.08 31.68 49.73
CA ASN A 447 21.79 32.12 50.28
C ASN A 447 20.59 31.23 49.86
N GLU A 448 20.60 30.64 48.66
CA GLU A 448 19.46 29.81 48.20
C GLU A 448 19.47 28.39 48.81
N GLN A 449 20.61 27.89 49.30
CA GLN A 449 20.68 26.60 50.01
C GLN A 449 20.05 26.66 51.42
N SER A 450 19.62 27.83 51.89
CA SER A 450 18.91 27.99 53.16
C SER A 450 17.42 27.62 53.10
N SER A 451 16.82 27.44 51.91
CA SER A 451 15.38 27.25 51.76
C SER A 451 14.99 26.11 50.83
N ASP A 452 15.47 24.89 51.09
CA ASP A 452 14.63 23.70 50.85
C ASP A 452 15.00 22.51 51.75
N ASN A 453 14.23 22.31 52.81
CA ASN A 453 14.29 21.09 53.64
C ASN A 453 13.48 19.95 52.98
N ILE A 454 13.71 19.73 51.69
CA ILE A 454 13.09 18.67 50.91
C ILE A 454 13.89 17.39 51.16
N ASP A 455 13.31 16.52 52.00
CA ASP A 455 13.65 15.10 52.19
C ASP A 455 14.38 14.51 50.98
N PRO A 456 15.71 14.30 51.05
CA PRO A 456 16.52 13.91 49.88
C PRO A 456 16.10 12.55 49.32
N THR A 457 15.46 11.70 50.13
CA THR A 457 14.93 10.42 49.66
C THR A 457 13.79 10.58 48.65
N LYS A 458 13.15 11.75 48.56
CA LYS A 458 12.17 12.07 47.50
C LYS A 458 12.84 12.45 46.19
N PHE A 459 13.91 13.25 46.26
CA PHE A 459 14.68 13.64 45.08
C PHE A 459 15.39 12.43 44.48
N GLU A 460 16.02 11.60 45.32
CA GLU A 460 16.64 10.32 44.94
C GLU A 460 15.60 9.35 44.31
N LYS A 461 14.42 9.18 44.92
CA LYS A 461 13.31 8.40 44.33
C LYS A 461 12.74 8.98 43.04
N MET A 462 12.91 10.29 42.78
CA MET A 462 12.52 10.91 41.52
C MET A 462 13.59 10.69 40.45
N ALA A 463 14.87 10.85 40.80
CA ALA A 463 16.01 10.54 39.94
C ALA A 463 16.01 9.05 39.51
N LEU A 464 15.82 8.12 40.44
CA LEU A 464 15.66 6.68 40.14
C LEU A 464 14.45 6.37 39.25
N LYS A 465 13.37 7.18 39.32
CA LYS A 465 12.22 7.05 38.40
C LYS A 465 12.47 7.66 37.03
N VAL A 466 13.34 8.66 36.91
CA VAL A 466 13.79 9.20 35.63
C VAL A 466 14.75 8.22 34.97
N THR A 467 15.76 7.71 35.66
CA THR A 467 16.71 6.74 35.09
C THR A 467 16.06 5.40 34.74
N ASP A 468 15.08 4.91 35.51
CA ASP A 468 14.24 3.77 35.12
C ASP A 468 13.40 4.05 33.85
N ARG A 469 12.97 5.30 33.65
CA ARG A 469 12.28 5.73 32.42
C ARG A 469 13.22 5.83 31.23
N GLU A 470 14.42 6.37 31.43
CA GLU A 470 15.46 6.47 30.41
C GLU A 470 15.96 5.07 30.01
N GLN A 471 16.17 4.16 30.97
CA GLN A 471 16.51 2.76 30.69
C GLN A 471 15.38 2.04 29.95
N LYS A 472 14.10 2.32 30.25
CA LYS A 472 12.97 1.82 29.46
C LYS A 472 12.95 2.40 28.04
N LEU A 473 13.17 3.71 27.88
CA LEU A 473 13.28 4.37 26.58
C LEU A 473 14.44 3.83 25.75
N LEU A 474 15.61 3.59 26.36
CA LEU A 474 16.77 2.99 25.71
C LEU A 474 16.51 1.52 25.35
N ALA A 475 15.81 0.75 26.18
CA ALA A 475 15.41 -0.62 25.87
C ALA A 475 14.32 -0.69 24.77
N GLU A 476 13.45 0.32 24.69
CA GLU A 476 12.45 0.47 23.64
C GLU A 476 13.09 0.92 22.32
N MET A 477 14.02 1.88 22.36
CA MET A 477 14.88 2.25 21.23
C MET A 477 15.74 1.06 20.76
N ALA A 478 16.23 0.22 21.67
CA ALA A 478 16.95 -1.02 21.32
C ALA A 478 16.03 -2.10 20.71
N ARG A 479 14.73 -2.11 21.05
CA ARG A 479 13.72 -2.93 20.35
C ARG A 479 13.31 -2.35 18.99
N MET A 480 13.40 -1.04 18.82
CA MET A 480 13.00 -0.32 17.60
C MET A 480 14.15 -0.15 16.59
N ASN A 481 15.41 -0.33 17.01
CA ASN A 481 16.54 -0.41 16.10
C ASN A 481 16.64 -1.82 15.50
N LEU A 482 16.56 -2.01 14.18
CA LEU A 482 17.56 -1.60 13.17
C LEU A 482 18.94 -2.25 13.32
N LEU A 483 19.09 -3.21 14.25
CA LEU A 483 20.15 -4.21 14.23
C LEU A 483 19.56 -5.55 13.75
N ASP A 484 20.13 -6.09 12.67
CA ASP A 484 19.75 -7.35 12.02
C ASP A 484 18.32 -7.48 11.42
N GLN A 485 17.79 -6.39 10.87
CA GLN A 485 17.07 -6.51 9.58
C GLN A 485 17.88 -5.90 8.44
N LYS A 486 18.52 -6.78 7.67
CA LYS A 486 19.09 -6.46 6.36
C LYS A 486 17.97 -5.92 5.46
N LEU A 487 18.29 -4.90 4.65
CA LEU A 487 17.47 -4.44 3.54
C LEU A 487 17.32 -5.57 2.49
N THR A 488 16.35 -6.47 2.71
CA THR A 488 15.80 -7.33 1.67
C THR A 488 14.97 -6.44 0.75
N ASP A 489 15.61 -5.84 -0.26
CA ASP A 489 15.01 -4.97 -1.27
C ASP A 489 13.81 -5.67 -1.95
N HIS A 490 12.63 -5.54 -1.34
CA HIS A 490 11.35 -6.03 -1.85
C HIS A 490 10.86 -5.08 -2.92
N ARG A 491 11.66 -4.95 -4.00
CA ARG A 491 11.22 -4.40 -5.26
C ARG A 491 9.92 -5.10 -5.62
N ARG A 492 8.80 -4.34 -5.58
CA ARG A 492 7.56 -4.73 -6.24
C ARG A 492 7.93 -5.13 -7.67
N LYS A 493 7.94 -6.45 -7.94
CA LYS A 493 7.88 -6.93 -9.32
C LYS A 493 6.56 -6.38 -9.84
N LYS A 494 6.61 -5.40 -10.75
CA LYS A 494 5.44 -5.04 -11.55
C LYS A 494 5.07 -6.31 -12.31
N SER A 495 4.01 -6.97 -11.87
CA SER A 495 3.35 -8.02 -12.62
C SER A 495 2.78 -7.36 -13.87
N VAL A 496 3.50 -7.50 -14.99
CA VAL A 496 2.97 -7.16 -16.30
C VAL A 496 1.99 -8.25 -16.68
N TRP A 497 0.71 -7.89 -16.62
CA TRP A 497 -0.43 -8.52 -17.27
C TRP A 497 -1.29 -7.39 -17.83
#